data_AF-M0P5Y4-F1
#
_entry.id   AF-M0P5Y4-F1
#
_cell.length_a   1.000
_cell.length_b   1.000
_cell.length_c   1.000
_cell.angle_alpha   90.00
_cell.angle_beta   90.00
_cell.angle_gamma   90.00
#
_symmetry.space_group_name_H-M   'P 1'
#
loop_
_entity.id
_entity.type
_entity.pdbx_description
1 polymer ?
#
loop_
_entity_poly.entity_id
_entity_poly.type
_entity_poly.pdbx_seq_one_letter_code
_entity_poly.pdbx_strand_id
1 'polypeptide(L)'
;MSPERVTQFVDLLFQYIEVVPADEFYPHIEEAEAAIGETDPDDVLYVACALAKDADIWSDDTDFDEQDIVETHSTTDVIGSFDTPDGY
;
A
#
# COMPACT_ATOMS: atom_id res chain seq x y z
N MET A 1 -24.02 7.84 -7.05
CA MET A 1 -23.22 7.29 -8.17
C MET A 1 -23.94 6.05 -8.68
N SER A 2 -24.05 5.81 -9.99
CA SER A 2 -24.67 4.57 -10.49
C SER A 2 -23.65 3.42 -10.49
N PRO A 3 -24.08 2.15 -10.36
CA PRO A 3 -23.18 1.00 -10.40
C PRO A 3 -22.32 0.93 -11.67
N GLU A 4 -22.87 1.33 -12.83
CA GLU A 4 -22.10 1.35 -14.08
C GLU A 4 -20.95 2.35 -14.03
N ARG A 5 -21.17 3.49 -13.36
CA ARG A 5 -20.14 4.52 -13.23
C ARG A 5 -19.03 4.12 -12.27
N VAL A 6 -19.35 3.38 -11.20
CA VAL A 6 -18.33 2.81 -10.30
C VAL A 6 -17.44 1.83 -11.06
N THR A 7 -18.04 0.94 -11.86
CA THR A 7 -17.31 -0.04 -12.67
C THR A 7 -16.31 0.65 -13.62
N GLN A 8 -16.74 1.71 -14.31
CA GLN A 8 -15.86 2.47 -15.21
C GLN A 8 -14.65 3.09 -14.48
N PHE A 9 -14.83 3.57 -13.25
CA PHE A 9 -13.73 4.12 -12.47
C PHE A 9 -12.77 3.05 -11.98
N VAL A 10 -13.29 1.90 -11.57
CA VAL A 10 -12.47 0.74 -11.17
C VAL A 10 -11.66 0.21 -12.36
N ASP A 11 -12.28 0.08 -13.54
CA ASP A 11 -11.58 -0.33 -14.76
C ASP A 11 -10.49 0.66 -15.19
N LEU A 12 -10.70 1.95 -14.92
CA LEU A 12 -9.68 2.98 -15.15
C LEU A 12 -8.54 2.85 -14.14
N LEU A 13 -8.83 2.65 -12.86
CA LEU A 13 -7.82 2.46 -11.81
C LEU A 13 -6.89 1.29 -12.16
N PHE A 14 -7.46 0.14 -12.54
CA PHE A 14 -6.70 -1.07 -12.91
C PHE A 14 -5.83 -0.91 -14.17
N GLN A 15 -5.97 0.17 -14.94
CA GLN A 15 -5.02 0.49 -16.02
C GLN A 15 -3.73 1.14 -15.51
N TYR A 16 -3.72 1.65 -14.28
CA TYR A 16 -2.59 2.38 -13.69
C TYR A 16 -1.96 1.67 -12.49
N ILE A 17 -2.56 0.57 -12.00
CA ILE A 17 -2.01 -0.23 -10.90
C ILE A 17 -1.60 -1.62 -11.39
N GLU A 18 -0.50 -2.13 -10.83
CA GLU A 18 -0.09 -3.53 -10.98
C GLU A 18 -0.68 -4.35 -9.84
N VAL A 19 -1.28 -5.50 -10.17
CA VAL A 19 -1.74 -6.46 -9.16
C VAL A 19 -0.64 -7.48 -8.94
N VAL A 20 -0.14 -7.56 -7.71
CA VAL A 20 0.90 -8.51 -7.31
C VAL A 20 0.27 -9.87 -6.96
N PRO A 21 0.69 -10.98 -7.59
CA PRO A 21 0.29 -12.33 -7.21
C PRO A 21 0.75 -12.70 -5.80
N ALA A 22 -0.09 -13.43 -5.05
CA ALA A 22 0.22 -13.82 -3.67
C ALA A 22 1.49 -14.68 -3.53
N ASP A 23 1.78 -15.49 -4.54
CA ASP A 23 2.98 -16.33 -4.57
C ASP A 23 4.30 -15.55 -4.63
N GLU A 24 4.26 -14.30 -5.08
CA GLU A 24 5.45 -13.45 -5.12
C GLU A 24 5.85 -12.92 -3.74
N PHE A 25 4.90 -12.79 -2.81
CA PHE A 25 5.17 -12.26 -1.47
C PHE A 25 5.02 -13.27 -0.33
N TYR A 26 4.55 -14.50 -0.59
CA TYR A 26 4.56 -15.57 0.41
C TYR A 26 5.91 -15.77 1.14
N PRO A 27 7.08 -15.66 0.48
CA PRO A 27 8.37 -15.78 1.17
C PRO A 27 8.62 -14.74 2.27
N HIS A 28 7.90 -13.61 2.25
CA HIS A 28 8.05 -12.50 3.20
C HIS A 28 7.00 -12.49 4.32
N ILE A 29 6.03 -13.42 4.32
CA ILE A 29 4.96 -13.42 5.32
C ILE A 29 5.50 -13.57 6.74
N GLU A 30 6.46 -14.47 6.99
CA GLU A 30 6.98 -14.68 8.35
C GLU A 30 7.68 -13.43 8.90
N GLU A 31 8.35 -12.66 8.03
CA GLU A 31 9.00 -11.41 8.38
C GLU A 31 7.97 -10.31 8.67
N ALA A 32 6.95 -10.18 7.82
CA ALA A 32 5.86 -9.24 8.01
C ALA A 32 5.02 -9.55 9.26
N GLU A 33 4.70 -10.82 9.51
CA GLU A 33 3.97 -11.29 10.70
C GLU A 33 4.71 -10.90 11.99
N ALA A 34 6.03 -11.06 12.01
CA ALA A 34 6.85 -10.68 13.16
C ALA A 34 6.88 -9.15 13.40
N ALA A 35 6.61 -8.35 12.36
CA ALA A 35 6.65 -6.90 12.45
C ALA A 35 5.30 -6.27 12.83
N ILE A 36 4.18 -6.75 12.26
CA ILE A 36 2.85 -6.13 12.46
C ILE A 36 1.75 -7.08 12.94
N GLY A 37 1.98 -8.40 12.93
CA GLY A 37 0.90 -9.39 13.14
C GLY A 37 0.21 -9.33 14.51
N GLU A 38 0.89 -8.83 15.55
CA GLU A 38 0.27 -8.59 16.87
C GLU A 38 -0.61 -7.33 16.91
N THR A 39 -0.38 -6.38 16.01
CA THR A 39 -1.19 -5.16 15.84
C THR A 39 -2.44 -5.48 15.02
N ASP A 40 -2.25 -5.91 13.76
CA ASP A 40 -3.31 -6.43 12.91
C ASP A 40 -2.79 -7.56 11.99
N PRO A 41 -3.30 -8.80 12.12
CA PRO A 41 -2.92 -9.91 11.25
C PRO A 41 -3.38 -9.74 9.78
N ASP A 42 -4.39 -8.91 9.50
CA ASP A 42 -4.84 -8.64 8.13
C ASP A 42 -3.85 -7.72 7.38
N ASP A 43 -3.05 -6.92 8.10
CA ASP A 43 -2.06 -6.00 7.51
C ASP A 43 -0.75 -6.67 7.07
N VAL A 44 -0.51 -7.88 7.57
CA VAL A 44 0.68 -8.69 7.26
C VAL A 44 0.87 -8.88 5.76
N LEU A 45 -0.22 -9.04 5.01
CA LEU A 45 -0.15 -9.24 3.55
C LEU A 45 0.34 -8.00 2.81
N TYR A 46 0.03 -6.80 3.30
CA TYR A 46 0.47 -5.55 2.69
C TYR A 46 1.94 -5.30 2.96
N VAL A 47 2.40 -5.53 4.20
CA VAL A 47 3.83 -5.45 4.56
C VAL A 47 4.65 -6.48 3.78
N ALA A 48 4.18 -7.73 3.68
CA ALA A 48 4.86 -8.77 2.91
C ALA A 48 4.96 -8.41 1.42
N CYS A 49 3.89 -7.87 0.84
CA CYS A 49 3.87 -7.43 -0.55
C CYS A 49 4.85 -6.27 -0.80
N ALA A 50 4.91 -5.31 0.12
CA ALA A 50 5.82 -4.17 0.03
C ALA A 50 7.29 -4.60 0.11
N LEU A 51 7.64 -5.51 1.04
CA LEU A 51 8.97 -6.12 1.12
C LEU A 51 9.36 -6.85 -0.17
N ALA A 52 8.44 -7.63 -0.74
CA ALA A 52 8.70 -8.40 -1.97
C ALA A 52 8.97 -7.50 -3.19
N LYS A 53 8.42 -6.28 -3.17
CA LYS A 53 8.50 -5.32 -4.30
C LYS A 53 9.48 -4.17 -4.06
N ASP A 54 10.15 -4.13 -2.91
CA ASP A 54 11.00 -3.00 -2.50
C ASP A 54 10.23 -1.68 -2.64
N ALA A 55 9.01 -1.67 -2.10
CA ALA A 55 8.04 -0.59 -2.22
C ALA A 55 7.62 -0.08 -0.84
N ASP A 56 7.11 1.15 -0.82
CA ASP A 56 6.52 1.76 0.37
C ASP A 56 5.02 1.43 0.46
N ILE A 57 4.45 1.52 1.66
CA ILE A 57 3.00 1.40 1.88
C ILE A 57 2.36 2.77 1.71
N TRP A 58 1.23 2.82 1.01
CA TRP A 58 0.37 4.00 0.98
C TRP A 58 -0.94 3.67 1.70
N SER A 59 -1.09 4.18 2.93
CA SER A 59 -2.28 4.01 3.75
C SER A 59 -2.45 5.18 4.72
N ASP A 60 -3.70 5.53 5.02
CA ASP A 60 -4.03 6.43 6.14
C ASP A 60 -4.34 5.63 7.44
N ASP A 61 -4.13 4.31 7.42
CA ASP A 61 -4.28 3.45 8.58
C ASP A 61 -3.06 3.57 9.49
N THR A 62 -3.30 3.89 10.76
CA THR A 62 -2.26 4.13 11.76
C THR A 62 -1.64 2.84 12.29
N ASP A 63 -2.25 1.68 12.03
CA ASP A 63 -1.71 0.39 12.48
C ASP A 63 -0.35 0.10 11.82
N PHE A 64 -0.11 0.64 10.62
CA PHE A 64 1.19 0.57 9.94
C PHE A 64 2.31 1.42 10.59
N ASP A 65 1.98 2.30 11.54
CA ASP A 65 2.98 3.05 12.32
C ASP A 65 3.65 2.17 13.39
N GLU A 66 3.10 0.99 13.68
CA GLU A 66 3.64 0.05 14.68
C GLU A 66 4.74 -0.88 14.11
N GLN A 67 5.05 -0.79 12.81
CA GLN A 67 6.17 -1.48 12.16
C GLN A 67 7.18 -0.49 11.58
N ASP A 68 8.47 -0.87 11.56
CA ASP A 68 9.58 -0.02 11.10
C ASP A 68 10.35 -0.63 9.91
N ILE A 69 9.81 -1.66 9.26
CA ILE A 69 10.51 -2.42 8.20
C ILE A 69 10.17 -1.95 6.78
N VAL A 70 9.06 -1.24 6.62
CA VAL A 70 8.61 -0.60 5.37
C VAL A 70 8.16 0.82 5.68
N GLU A 71 8.51 1.78 4.83
CA GLU A 71 8.04 3.17 4.99
C GLU A 71 6.56 3.27 4.64
N THR A 72 5.79 4.04 5.43
CA THR A 72 4.36 4.25 5.22
C THR A 72 4.08 5.73 4.94
N HIS A 73 3.32 6.00 3.88
CA HIS A 73 2.89 7.34 3.49
C HIS A 73 1.37 7.46 3.59
N SER A 74 0.90 8.55 4.19
CA SER A 74 -0.52 8.90 4.15
C SER A 74 -0.92 9.39 2.76
N THR A 75 -2.22 9.48 2.48
CA THR A 75 -2.72 10.12 1.25
C THR A 75 -2.28 11.56 1.15
N THR A 76 -2.14 12.25 2.29
CA THR A 76 -1.65 13.63 2.32
C THR A 76 -0.19 13.70 1.91
N ASP A 77 0.64 12.77 2.37
CA ASP A 77 2.08 12.71 2.02
C ASP A 77 2.27 12.41 0.53
N VAL A 78 1.54 11.42 0.01
CA VAL A 78 1.59 11.06 -1.42
C VAL A 78 1.18 12.23 -2.28
N ILE A 79 0.05 12.90 -1.99
CA ILE A 79 -0.38 14.09 -2.75
C ILE A 79 0.67 15.21 -2.65
N GLY A 80 1.16 15.49 -1.43
CA GLY A 80 2.19 16.51 -1.20
C GLY A 80 3.50 16.25 -1.94
N SER A 81 3.84 14.98 -2.21
CA SER A 81 5.03 14.62 -3.00
C SER A 81 4.94 15.04 -4.47
N PHE A 82 3.73 15.19 -5.01
CA PHE A 82 3.49 15.67 -6.38
C PHE A 82 3.40 17.20 -6.48
N ASP A 83 3.15 17.89 -5.37
CA ASP A 83 3.14 19.35 -5.31
C ASP A 83 4.58 19.87 -5.40
N THR A 84 5.04 20.14 -6.63
CA THR A 84 6.26 20.93 -6.84
C THR A 84 6.06 22.34 -6.30
N PRO A 85 7.01 22.91 -5.54
CA PRO A 85 6.93 24.32 -5.16
C PRO A 85 6.80 25.18 -6.42
N ASP A 86 5.74 25.99 -6.52
CA ASP A 86 5.59 27.01 -7.56
C ASP A 86 6.85 27.89 -7.61
N GLY A 87 7.74 27.64 -8.57
CA GLY A 87 9.09 28.19 -8.47
C GLY A 87 9.95 28.03 -9.71
N TYR A 88 9.46 28.43 -10.89
CA TYR A 88 10.25 29.03 -11.97
C TYR A 88 9.40 30.02 -12.78
#